data_AF-A0A845QJC4-F1
#
_entry.id   AF-A0A845QJC4-F1
#
_cell.length_a   1.000
_cell.length_b   1.000
_cell.length_c   1.000
_cell.angle_alpha   90.00
_cell.angle_beta   90.00
_cell.angle_gamma   90.00
#
_symmetry.space_group_name_H-M   'P 1'
#
loop_
_entity.id
_entity.type
_entity.pdbx_description
1 polymer ?
#
loop_
_entity_poly.entity_id
_entity_poly.type
_entity_poly.pdbx_seq_one_letter_code
_entity_poly.pdbx_strand_id
1 'polypeptide(L)'
;MIRHYIILSSSYKMGKRIALDFPISEGSDTNDVTECIERIQRECGEDVLYSIHTIVTHTDLWQDVVDTDTFFESVKVIKSAEKFIELVKSDRVLTGLDVAKYILTKLSCTHLKLEKMVYLCYAEHLCRTKEKLFDDDICAFKYGPIVKSVYDKYKGKDASVILADKVEIPKDEEMELSIRSRILFAGNGMEKMKSIDETIEKYGQESATSLVNLTHKPDGPWELSYKGGYYDLINDDVIWEHHCVETL
;
A
#
# COMPACT_ATOMS: atom_id res chain seq x y z
N MET A 1 -2.08 31.76 -27.70
CA MET A 1 -1.20 30.89 -26.91
C MET A 1 -2.07 30.10 -25.96
N ILE A 2 -1.78 28.82 -25.76
CA ILE A 2 -2.53 27.94 -24.85
C ILE A 2 -1.68 27.71 -23.61
N ARG A 3 -2.29 27.80 -22.44
CA ARG A 3 -1.65 27.48 -21.16
C ARG A 3 -2.21 26.17 -20.64
N HIS A 4 -1.36 25.17 -20.54
CA HIS A 4 -1.67 23.87 -19.96
C HIS A 4 -1.48 23.92 -18.45
N TYR A 5 -2.56 23.68 -17.69
CA TYR A 5 -2.48 23.42 -16.27
C TYR A 5 -2.51 21.91 -16.05
N ILE A 6 -1.38 21.37 -15.58
CA ILE A 6 -1.14 19.93 -15.54
C ILE A 6 -1.13 19.49 -14.09
N ILE A 7 -2.11 18.69 -13.69
CA ILE A 7 -2.14 18.02 -12.39
C ILE A 7 -1.47 16.67 -12.55
N LEU A 8 -0.27 16.51 -11.98
CA LEU A 8 0.56 15.33 -12.10
C LEU A 8 0.51 14.50 -10.80
N SER A 9 0.35 13.18 -10.93
CA SER A 9 0.47 12.25 -9.80
C SER A 9 1.09 10.92 -10.27
N SER A 10 1.24 9.98 -9.35
CA SER A 10 1.75 8.62 -9.62
C SER A 10 0.60 7.63 -9.59
N SER A 11 0.61 6.66 -10.52
CA SER A 11 -0.19 5.44 -10.38
C SER A 11 0.71 4.22 -10.27
N TYR A 12 0.73 3.63 -9.08
CA TYR A 12 1.54 2.47 -8.75
C TYR A 12 1.01 1.21 -9.43
N LYS A 13 -0.32 1.05 -9.49
CA LYS A 13 -0.95 -0.03 -10.27
C LYS A 13 -0.58 0.00 -11.76
N MET A 14 -0.43 1.19 -12.34
CA MET A 14 -0.04 1.33 -13.75
C MET A 14 1.47 1.35 -13.97
N GLY A 15 2.27 1.54 -12.91
CA GLY A 15 3.71 1.76 -13.01
C GLY A 15 4.07 3.01 -13.81
N LYS A 16 3.23 4.07 -13.76
CA LYS A 16 3.41 5.29 -14.56
C LYS A 16 3.09 6.54 -13.75
N ARG A 17 3.72 7.66 -14.13
CA ARG A 17 3.21 9.00 -13.82
C ARG A 17 2.00 9.28 -14.68
N ILE A 18 0.96 9.84 -14.09
CA ILE A 18 -0.30 10.16 -14.75
C ILE A 18 -0.58 11.65 -14.62
N ALA A 19 -1.22 12.24 -15.63
CA ALA A 19 -1.59 13.65 -15.61
C ALA A 19 -3.04 13.87 -16.02
N LEU A 20 -3.68 14.87 -15.42
CA LEU A 20 -4.78 15.61 -16.03
C LEU A 20 -4.21 16.89 -16.64
N ASP A 21 -4.63 17.18 -17.86
CA ASP A 21 -4.22 18.38 -18.57
C ASP A 21 -5.45 19.25 -18.87
N PHE A 22 -5.37 20.52 -18.48
CA PHE A 22 -6.38 21.53 -18.72
C PHE A 22 -5.77 22.60 -19.65
N PRO A 23 -5.95 22.48 -20.97
CA PRO A 23 -5.52 23.49 -21.92
C PRO A 23 -6.48 24.68 -21.87
N ILE A 24 -5.97 25.84 -21.46
CA ILE A 24 -6.77 27.05 -21.26
C ILE A 24 -6.24 28.16 -22.18
N SER A 25 -7.14 28.74 -22.97
CA SER A 25 -6.82 29.90 -23.80
C SER A 25 -6.61 31.14 -22.95
N GLU A 26 -5.64 31.98 -23.33
CA GLU A 26 -5.34 33.24 -22.65
C GLU A 26 -6.60 34.11 -22.45
N GLY A 27 -6.83 34.55 -21.20
CA GLY A 27 -8.01 35.33 -20.81
C GLY A 27 -9.22 34.52 -20.35
N SER A 28 -9.18 33.19 -20.44
CA SER A 28 -10.20 32.29 -19.86
C SER A 28 -9.93 32.04 -18.38
N ASP A 29 -10.97 31.70 -17.60
CA ASP A 29 -10.81 31.39 -16.17
C ASP A 29 -10.22 29.98 -15.93
N THR A 30 -9.83 29.72 -14.68
CA THR A 30 -9.23 28.46 -14.24
C THR A 30 -10.12 27.71 -13.25
N ASN A 31 -11.43 27.99 -13.24
CA ASN A 31 -12.34 27.44 -12.23
C ASN A 31 -12.38 25.91 -12.28
N ASP A 32 -12.39 25.33 -13.47
CA ASP A 32 -12.39 23.88 -13.68
C ASP A 32 -11.15 23.20 -13.05
N VAL A 33 -10.00 23.88 -13.06
CA VAL A 33 -8.76 23.36 -12.47
C VAL A 33 -8.87 23.33 -10.94
N THR A 34 -9.35 24.44 -10.35
CA THR A 34 -9.54 24.55 -8.90
C THR A 34 -10.60 23.56 -8.41
N GLU A 35 -11.75 23.46 -9.09
CA GLU A 35 -12.80 22.49 -8.75
C GLU A 35 -12.29 21.04 -8.85
N CYS A 36 -11.47 20.74 -9.86
CA CYS A 36 -10.85 19.42 -9.98
C CYS A 36 -9.89 19.12 -8.82
N ILE A 37 -9.09 20.10 -8.38
CA ILE A 37 -8.18 19.94 -7.23
C ILE A 37 -8.97 19.67 -5.96
N GLU A 38 -9.98 20.50 -5.66
CA GLU A 38 -10.84 20.32 -4.47
C GLU A 38 -11.54 18.96 -4.49
N ARG A 39 -11.96 18.49 -5.67
CA ARG A 39 -12.53 17.17 -5.84
C ARG A 39 -11.51 16.05 -5.60
N ILE A 40 -10.27 16.18 -6.08
CA ILE A 40 -9.20 15.22 -5.82
C ILE A 40 -8.94 15.11 -4.31
N GLN A 41 -8.79 16.24 -3.60
CA GLN A 41 -8.55 16.25 -2.15
C GLN A 41 -9.71 15.62 -1.38
N ARG A 42 -10.95 16.00 -1.71
CA ARG A 42 -12.17 15.45 -1.10
C ARG A 42 -12.32 13.95 -1.31
N GLU A 43 -11.97 13.42 -2.48
CA GLU A 43 -12.20 12.00 -2.81
C GLU A 43 -11.01 11.07 -2.51
N CYS A 44 -9.78 11.60 -2.51
CA CYS A 44 -8.53 10.85 -2.30
C CYS A 44 -7.87 11.11 -0.94
N GLY A 45 -8.39 12.07 -0.16
CA GLY A 45 -7.83 12.54 1.10
C GLY A 45 -6.99 13.80 0.95
N GLU A 46 -6.99 14.65 1.96
CA GLU A 46 -6.25 15.93 1.98
C GLU A 46 -4.72 15.75 1.88
N ASP A 47 -4.21 14.60 2.31
CA ASP A 47 -2.81 14.18 2.26
C ASP A 47 -2.43 13.51 0.92
N VAL A 48 -3.28 13.61 -0.11
CA VAL A 48 -2.98 13.10 -1.46
C VAL A 48 -1.81 13.84 -2.09
N LEU A 49 -0.89 13.08 -2.70
CA LEU A 49 0.29 13.63 -3.34
C LEU A 49 0.04 13.88 -4.84
N TYR A 50 0.11 15.15 -5.22
CA TYR A 50 0.13 15.60 -6.62
C TYR A 50 0.99 16.87 -6.74
N SER A 51 1.42 17.18 -7.96
CA SER A 51 2.04 18.45 -8.31
C SER A 51 1.25 19.16 -9.40
N ILE A 52 1.36 20.49 -9.43
CA ILE A 52 0.76 21.32 -10.47
C ILE A 52 1.89 21.91 -11.29
N HIS A 53 1.81 21.75 -12.61
CA HIS A 53 2.72 22.36 -13.56
C HIS A 53 1.96 23.28 -14.52
N THR A 54 2.66 24.28 -15.04
CA THR A 54 2.11 25.17 -16.06
C THR A 54 3.08 25.25 -17.23
N ILE A 55 2.61 24.87 -18.41
CA ILE A 55 3.37 24.92 -19.67
C ILE A 55 2.58 25.74 -20.69
N VAL A 56 3.27 26.56 -21.48
CA VAL A 56 2.64 27.39 -22.52
C VAL A 56 3.07 26.87 -23.88
N THR A 57 2.10 26.65 -24.74
CA THR A 57 2.25 26.03 -26.06
C THR A 57 1.48 26.82 -27.13
N HIS A 58 1.63 26.40 -28.39
CA HIS A 58 0.90 26.97 -29.51
C HIS A 58 -0.50 26.34 -29.68
N THR A 59 -0.65 25.05 -29.39
CA THR A 59 -1.92 24.31 -29.50
C THR A 59 -2.32 23.65 -28.18
N ASP A 60 -3.52 23.08 -28.11
CA ASP A 60 -4.02 22.31 -26.96
C ASP A 60 -3.55 20.84 -26.96
N LEU A 61 -2.65 20.46 -27.87
CA LEU A 61 -2.17 19.10 -28.01
C LEU A 61 -1.11 18.80 -26.95
N TRP A 62 -1.27 17.66 -26.27
CA TRP A 62 -0.27 17.16 -25.31
C TRP A 62 1.13 16.98 -25.94
N GLN A 63 1.22 16.70 -27.23
CA GLN A 63 2.51 16.57 -27.90
C GLN A 63 3.32 17.87 -27.84
N ASP A 64 2.66 19.04 -27.93
CA ASP A 64 3.34 20.33 -27.80
C ASP A 64 3.91 20.53 -26.39
N VAL A 65 3.24 19.99 -25.35
CA VAL A 65 3.76 19.99 -23.97
C VAL A 65 5.03 19.16 -23.89
N VAL A 66 5.05 17.97 -24.48
CA VAL A 66 6.22 17.07 -24.50
C VAL A 66 7.37 17.67 -25.30
N ASP A 67 7.08 18.30 -26.45
CA ASP A 67 8.07 18.96 -27.29
C ASP A 67 8.66 20.19 -26.61
N THR A 68 7.89 20.85 -25.74
CA THR A 68 8.34 22.00 -24.93
C THR A 68 9.16 21.57 -23.73
N ASP A 69 8.78 20.47 -23.06
CA ASP A 69 9.46 19.94 -21.88
C ASP A 69 9.43 18.39 -21.85
N THR A 70 10.60 17.80 -22.07
CA THR A 70 10.79 16.33 -22.13
C THR A 70 10.54 15.64 -20.80
N PHE A 71 10.43 16.38 -19.68
CA PHE A 71 9.97 15.84 -18.39
C PHE A 71 8.64 15.06 -18.52
N PHE A 72 7.78 15.48 -19.45
CA PHE A 72 6.45 14.92 -19.68
C PHE A 72 6.41 13.73 -20.66
N GLU A 73 7.52 13.37 -21.31
CA GLU A 73 7.56 12.31 -22.34
C GLU A 73 7.03 10.96 -21.84
N SER A 74 7.33 10.62 -20.57
CA SER A 74 6.90 9.36 -19.94
C SER A 74 5.55 9.44 -19.23
N VAL A 75 4.89 10.59 -19.23
CA VAL A 75 3.66 10.85 -18.49
C VAL A 75 2.46 10.40 -19.31
N LYS A 76 1.56 9.64 -18.68
CA LYS A 76 0.31 9.21 -19.30
C LYS A 76 -0.82 10.19 -18.98
N VAL A 77 -1.32 10.90 -19.98
CA VAL A 77 -2.52 11.74 -19.82
C VAL A 77 -3.76 10.87 -19.62
N ILE A 78 -4.54 11.20 -18.60
CA ILE A 78 -5.84 10.63 -18.31
C ILE A 78 -6.90 11.62 -18.79
N LYS A 79 -7.86 11.15 -19.58
CA LYS A 79 -8.79 12.02 -20.33
C LYS A 79 -9.92 12.63 -19.49
N SER A 80 -10.11 12.18 -18.25
CA SER A 80 -11.26 12.55 -17.42
C SER A 80 -10.84 12.62 -15.95
N ALA A 81 -11.34 13.62 -15.23
CA ALA A 81 -11.09 13.77 -13.80
C ALA A 81 -11.56 12.54 -13.02
N GLU A 82 -12.71 11.97 -13.37
CA GLU A 82 -13.28 10.74 -12.76
C GLU A 82 -12.25 9.61 -12.78
N LYS A 83 -11.73 9.29 -13.97
CA LYS A 83 -10.77 8.18 -14.13
C LYS A 83 -9.46 8.45 -13.42
N PHE A 84 -9.00 9.70 -13.41
CA PHE A 84 -7.78 10.08 -12.68
C PHE A 84 -7.96 9.88 -11.18
N ILE A 85 -9.07 10.38 -10.63
CA ILE A 85 -9.44 10.22 -9.22
C ILE A 85 -9.58 8.74 -8.87
N GLU A 86 -10.26 7.93 -9.69
CA GLU A 86 -10.36 6.48 -9.46
C GLU A 86 -8.99 5.81 -9.36
N LEU A 87 -8.07 6.14 -10.27
CA LEU A 87 -6.72 5.58 -10.28
C LEU A 87 -5.97 5.95 -8.99
N VAL A 88 -5.90 7.26 -8.69
CA VAL A 88 -5.23 7.79 -7.50
C VAL A 88 -5.83 7.17 -6.23
N LYS A 89 -7.16 7.27 -6.06
CA LYS A 89 -7.89 6.72 -4.91
C LYS A 89 -7.61 5.24 -4.71
N SER A 90 -7.55 4.47 -5.79
CA SER A 90 -7.27 3.04 -5.70
C SER A 90 -5.82 2.73 -5.27
N ASP A 91 -4.88 3.65 -5.53
CA ASP A 91 -3.48 3.56 -5.07
C ASP A 91 -3.32 4.13 -3.64
N ARG A 92 -4.35 4.78 -3.08
CA ARG A 92 -4.38 5.22 -1.66
C ARG A 92 -4.55 4.05 -0.68
N VAL A 93 -4.95 2.88 -1.16
CA VAL A 93 -5.13 1.66 -0.37
C VAL A 93 -3.90 0.76 -0.55
N LEU A 94 -3.36 0.23 0.56
CA LEU A 94 -2.26 -0.74 0.53
C LEU A 94 -2.77 -2.16 0.38
N THR A 95 -1.89 -3.01 -0.12
CA THR A 95 -2.01 -4.48 -0.06
C THR A 95 -1.05 -5.02 0.99
N GLY A 96 -1.32 -6.22 1.51
CA GLY A 96 -0.39 -6.95 2.36
C GLY A 96 0.95 -7.21 1.67
N LEU A 97 0.95 -7.31 0.33
CA LEU A 97 2.19 -7.40 -0.46
C LEU A 97 3.04 -6.12 -0.42
N ASP A 98 2.44 -4.94 -0.31
CA ASP A 98 3.21 -3.69 -0.16
C ASP A 98 3.98 -3.71 1.17
N VAL A 99 3.32 -4.15 2.25
CA VAL A 99 3.92 -4.29 3.59
C VAL A 99 4.95 -5.42 3.64
N ALA A 100 4.64 -6.59 3.07
CA ALA A 100 5.55 -7.73 3.02
C ALA A 100 6.86 -7.39 2.30
N LYS A 101 6.77 -6.70 1.15
CA LYS A 101 7.96 -6.24 0.42
C LYS A 101 8.80 -5.28 1.26
N TYR A 102 8.17 -4.37 2.01
CA TYR A 102 8.91 -3.45 2.88
C TYR A 102 9.64 -4.18 4.01
N ILE A 103 8.97 -5.13 4.66
CA ILE A 103 9.60 -6.00 5.66
C ILE A 103 10.83 -6.70 5.07
N LEU A 104 10.72 -7.22 3.84
CA LEU A 104 11.83 -7.87 3.15
C LEU A 104 12.96 -6.93 2.72
N THR A 105 12.78 -5.60 2.74
CA THR A 105 13.92 -4.68 2.59
C THR A 105 14.64 -4.44 3.91
N LYS A 106 14.07 -4.87 5.04
CA LYS A 106 14.62 -4.69 6.39
C LYS A 106 15.21 -5.96 6.98
N LEU A 107 14.66 -7.12 6.64
CA LEU A 107 15.12 -8.41 7.14
C LEU A 107 14.97 -9.53 6.10
N SER A 108 15.89 -10.50 6.14
CA SER A 108 15.65 -11.81 5.54
C SER A 108 14.81 -12.66 6.49
N CYS A 109 13.83 -13.40 5.96
CA CYS A 109 13.01 -14.28 6.78
C CYS A 109 12.35 -15.39 5.96
N THR A 110 11.91 -16.43 6.66
CA THR A 110 11.11 -17.50 6.08
C THR A 110 9.69 -17.00 5.77
N HIS A 111 8.98 -17.72 4.89
CA HIS A 111 7.59 -17.38 4.56
C HIS A 111 6.70 -17.30 5.82
N LEU A 112 6.79 -18.28 6.73
CA LEU A 112 6.03 -18.24 7.97
C LEU A 112 6.32 -16.99 8.83
N LYS A 113 7.59 -16.60 8.98
CA LYS A 113 7.92 -15.37 9.72
C LYS A 113 7.36 -14.13 9.02
N LEU A 114 7.45 -14.07 7.70
CA LEU A 114 6.88 -12.97 6.92
C LEU A 114 5.37 -12.84 7.14
N GLU A 115 4.62 -13.94 7.11
CA GLU A 115 3.17 -13.94 7.39
C GLU A 115 2.85 -13.36 8.78
N LYS A 116 3.59 -13.80 9.82
CA LYS A 116 3.37 -13.26 11.17
C LYS A 116 3.71 -11.78 11.26
N MET A 117 4.81 -11.36 10.65
CA MET A 117 5.20 -9.94 10.66
C MET A 117 4.16 -9.07 9.96
N VAL A 118 3.64 -9.48 8.78
CA VAL A 118 2.63 -8.71 8.06
C VAL A 118 1.32 -8.62 8.87
N TYR A 119 0.89 -9.75 9.46
CA TYR A 119 -0.27 -9.76 10.35
C TYR A 119 -0.09 -8.84 11.57
N LEU A 120 1.06 -8.91 12.26
CA LEU A 120 1.33 -8.08 13.42
C LEU A 120 1.37 -6.59 13.05
N CYS A 121 1.93 -6.22 11.89
CA CYS A 121 1.89 -4.84 11.40
C CYS A 121 0.44 -4.36 11.24
N TYR A 122 -0.43 -5.22 10.72
CA TYR A 122 -1.85 -4.91 10.58
C TYR A 122 -2.53 -4.74 11.94
N ALA A 123 -2.33 -5.70 12.85
CA ALA A 123 -3.00 -5.73 14.14
C ALA A 123 -2.56 -4.56 15.05
N GLU A 124 -1.26 -4.25 15.11
CA GLU A 124 -0.71 -3.11 15.83
C GLU A 124 -1.25 -1.79 15.28
N HIS A 125 -1.28 -1.63 13.95
CA HIS A 125 -1.84 -0.44 13.31
C HIS A 125 -3.33 -0.29 13.63
N LEU A 126 -4.14 -1.32 13.38
CA LEU A 126 -5.58 -1.30 13.61
C LEU A 126 -5.93 -0.99 15.07
N CYS A 127 -5.24 -1.61 16.03
CA CYS A 127 -5.50 -1.38 17.44
C CYS A 127 -5.15 0.05 17.86
N ARG A 128 -4.07 0.62 17.29
CA ARG A 128 -3.61 1.98 17.59
C ARG A 128 -4.48 3.07 16.96
N THR A 129 -4.81 2.93 15.68
CA THR A 129 -5.42 4.01 14.89
C THR A 129 -6.92 3.84 14.68
N LYS A 130 -7.45 2.63 14.90
CA LYS A 130 -8.80 2.20 14.49
C LYS A 130 -9.01 2.23 12.97
N GLU A 131 -7.94 2.23 12.20
CA GLU A 131 -7.95 2.20 10.74
C GLU A 131 -7.20 0.99 10.20
N LYS A 132 -7.58 0.54 9.00
CA LYS A 132 -6.92 -0.57 8.31
C LYS A 132 -5.55 -0.18 7.77
N LEU A 133 -4.56 -1.07 7.95
CA LEU A 133 -3.26 -0.91 7.31
C LEU A 133 -3.36 -1.18 5.79
N PHE A 134 -4.07 -2.24 5.40
CA PHE A 134 -4.31 -2.70 4.03
C PHE A 134 -5.69 -3.41 3.93
N ASP A 135 -6.16 -3.72 2.72
CA ASP A 135 -7.51 -4.30 2.50
C ASP A 135 -7.54 -5.80 2.17
N ASP A 136 -6.41 -6.49 2.28
CA ASP A 136 -6.32 -7.93 2.00
C ASP A 136 -6.95 -8.79 3.12
N ASP A 137 -7.55 -9.93 2.72
CA ASP A 137 -8.12 -10.91 3.65
C ASP A 137 -7.06 -11.49 4.60
N ILE A 138 -7.35 -11.43 5.90
CA ILE A 138 -6.59 -12.10 6.95
C ILE A 138 -7.33 -13.38 7.33
N CYS A 139 -6.63 -14.51 7.29
CA CYS A 139 -7.20 -15.83 7.51
C CYS A 139 -6.50 -16.56 8.65
N ALA A 140 -7.26 -17.19 9.53
CA ALA A 140 -6.73 -18.16 10.48
C ALA A 140 -6.31 -19.43 9.74
N PHE A 141 -5.06 -19.83 9.92
CA PHE A 141 -4.47 -21.00 9.27
C PHE A 141 -3.74 -21.89 10.27
N LYS A 142 -3.31 -23.09 9.84
CA LYS A 142 -2.70 -24.10 10.73
C LYS A 142 -1.57 -23.58 11.64
N TYR A 143 -0.77 -22.64 11.14
CA TYR A 143 0.37 -22.07 11.87
C TYR A 143 0.14 -20.60 12.22
N GLY A 144 -1.10 -20.21 12.46
CA GLY A 144 -1.49 -18.86 12.87
C GLY A 144 -2.10 -18.06 11.72
N PRO A 145 -2.30 -16.74 11.90
CA PRO A 145 -2.90 -15.87 10.91
C PRO A 145 -2.00 -15.70 9.67
N ILE A 146 -2.61 -15.68 8.49
CA ILE A 146 -1.93 -15.39 7.21
C ILE A 146 -2.66 -14.25 6.49
N VAL A 147 -1.93 -13.51 5.66
CA VAL A 147 -2.52 -12.55 4.73
C VAL A 147 -2.57 -13.21 3.36
N LYS A 148 -3.78 -13.39 2.82
CA LYS A 148 -4.02 -14.27 1.66
C LYS A 148 -3.16 -13.93 0.44
N SER A 149 -2.97 -12.66 0.12
CA SER A 149 -2.16 -12.21 -1.00
C SER A 149 -0.67 -12.53 -0.83
N VAL A 150 -0.15 -12.39 0.39
CA VAL A 150 1.23 -12.72 0.78
C VAL A 150 1.40 -14.21 0.71
N TYR A 151 0.45 -14.97 1.26
CA TYR A 151 0.49 -16.41 1.23
C TYR A 151 0.50 -16.93 -0.20
N ASP A 152 -0.38 -16.42 -1.06
CA ASP A 152 -0.45 -16.84 -2.45
C ASP A 152 0.81 -16.48 -3.25
N LYS A 153 1.50 -15.39 -2.89
CA LYS A 153 2.74 -14.97 -3.55
C LYS A 153 3.95 -15.82 -3.15
N TYR A 154 4.05 -16.16 -1.87
CA TYR A 154 5.25 -16.78 -1.28
C TYR A 154 5.09 -18.27 -0.96
N LYS A 155 3.86 -18.82 -1.01
CA LYS A 155 3.65 -20.27 -0.91
C LYS A 155 4.44 -20.97 -2.01
N GLY A 156 5.35 -21.87 -1.62
CA GLY A 156 6.11 -22.67 -2.56
C GLY A 156 5.18 -23.46 -3.51
N LYS A 157 5.70 -23.80 -4.70
CA LYS A 157 4.97 -24.64 -5.69
C LYS A 157 4.72 -26.07 -5.19
N ASP A 158 5.53 -26.55 -4.25
CA ASP A 158 5.37 -27.83 -3.61
C ASP A 158 4.69 -27.67 -2.24
N ALA A 159 3.55 -28.35 -2.07
CA ALA A 159 2.64 -28.30 -0.93
C ALA A 159 3.25 -28.70 0.43
N SER A 160 4.56 -28.93 0.52
CA SER A 160 5.27 -29.08 1.78
C SER A 160 5.58 -27.70 2.35
N VAL A 161 4.61 -27.11 3.06
CA VAL A 161 4.76 -25.92 3.92
C VAL A 161 6.04 -25.98 4.79
N ILE A 162 6.46 -27.19 5.15
CA ILE A 162 7.65 -27.48 5.97
C ILE A 162 8.99 -27.15 5.28
N LEU A 163 9.07 -27.16 3.95
CA LEU A 163 10.31 -26.81 3.23
C LEU A 163 10.41 -25.31 2.94
N ALA A 164 9.29 -24.63 2.70
CA ALA A 164 9.25 -23.17 2.55
C ALA A 164 9.69 -22.45 3.84
N ASP A 165 9.48 -23.08 5.00
CA ASP A 165 9.90 -22.56 6.30
C ASP A 165 11.38 -22.74 6.65
N LYS A 166 12.17 -23.39 5.78
CA LYS A 166 13.63 -23.50 5.96
C LYS A 166 14.42 -22.59 5.04
N VAL A 167 13.77 -22.02 4.02
CA VAL A 167 14.42 -21.16 3.04
C VAL A 167 14.07 -19.72 3.38
N GLU A 168 15.10 -18.92 3.66
CA GLU A 168 14.91 -17.48 3.81
C GLU A 168 14.68 -16.84 2.46
N ILE A 169 13.70 -15.94 2.42
CA ILE A 169 13.54 -14.97 1.36
C ILE A 169 14.65 -13.92 1.58
N PRO A 170 15.53 -13.69 0.58
CA PRO A 170 16.64 -12.78 0.74
C PRO A 170 16.14 -11.34 0.92
N LYS A 171 16.93 -10.56 1.67
CA LYS A 171 16.67 -9.14 1.86
C LYS A 171 16.91 -8.38 0.55
N ASP A 172 16.00 -7.46 0.20
CA ASP A 172 16.08 -6.64 -1.01
C ASP A 172 16.24 -5.16 -0.65
N GLU A 173 17.46 -4.76 -0.30
CA GLU A 173 17.77 -3.39 0.15
C GLU A 173 17.61 -2.35 -0.96
N GLU A 174 17.83 -2.74 -2.22
CA GLU A 174 17.77 -1.84 -3.37
C GLU A 174 16.36 -1.28 -3.60
N MET A 175 15.33 -2.03 -3.22
CA MET A 175 13.93 -1.60 -3.36
C MET A 175 13.41 -0.73 -2.21
N GLU A 176 14.18 -0.51 -1.14
CA GLU A 176 13.68 0.14 0.09
C GLU A 176 13.00 1.47 -0.20
N LEU A 177 13.68 2.39 -0.89
CA LEU A 177 13.14 3.73 -1.16
C LEU A 177 11.88 3.68 -2.03
N SER A 178 11.84 2.79 -3.02
CA SER A 178 10.70 2.63 -3.91
C SER A 178 9.46 2.13 -3.17
N ILE A 179 9.61 1.14 -2.30
CA ILE A 179 8.52 0.63 -1.48
C ILE A 179 8.12 1.64 -0.41
N ARG A 180 9.09 2.37 0.15
CA ARG A 180 8.82 3.46 1.10
C ARG A 180 7.93 4.53 0.45
N SER A 181 8.26 4.98 -0.75
CA SER A 181 7.41 5.91 -1.51
C SER A 181 6.01 5.35 -1.77
N ARG A 182 5.89 4.06 -2.10
CA ARG A 182 4.59 3.39 -2.29
C ARG A 182 3.71 3.44 -1.03
N ILE A 183 4.29 3.21 0.15
CA ILE A 183 3.56 3.26 1.42
C ILE A 183 3.21 4.71 1.79
N LEU A 184 4.15 5.64 1.61
CA LEU A 184 3.91 7.07 1.88
C LEU A 184 2.83 7.68 0.97
N PHE A 185 2.65 7.14 -0.24
CA PHE A 185 1.58 7.56 -1.13
C PHE A 185 0.19 7.09 -0.69
N ALA A 186 0.08 6.09 0.19
CA ALA A 186 -1.20 5.63 0.69
C ALA A 186 -1.88 6.68 1.60
N GLY A 187 -3.20 6.57 1.78
CA GLY A 187 -3.92 7.36 2.78
C GLY A 187 -3.36 7.14 4.17
N ASN A 188 -3.08 8.22 4.89
CA ASN A 188 -2.38 8.20 6.18
C ASN A 188 -1.02 7.47 6.11
N GLY A 189 -0.32 7.59 4.97
CA GLY A 189 0.90 6.83 4.67
C GLY A 189 2.02 6.99 5.69
N MET A 190 2.15 8.18 6.31
CA MET A 190 3.11 8.43 7.40
C MET A 190 2.81 7.61 8.67
N GLU A 191 1.54 7.57 9.09
CA GLU A 191 1.08 6.79 10.25
C GLU A 191 1.25 5.28 10.00
N LYS A 192 0.92 4.83 8.78
CA LYS A 192 1.12 3.45 8.33
C LYS A 192 2.59 3.06 8.32
N MET A 193 3.46 3.89 7.73
CA MET A 193 4.91 3.67 7.73
C MET A 193 5.46 3.55 9.16
N LYS A 194 5.10 4.48 10.03
CA LYS A 194 5.50 4.46 11.43
C LYS A 194 5.07 3.17 12.13
N SER A 195 3.84 2.71 11.90
CA SER A 195 3.32 1.47 12.49
C SER A 195 4.12 0.24 12.03
N ILE A 196 4.47 0.19 10.75
CA ILE A 196 5.27 -0.90 10.20
C ILE A 196 6.70 -0.87 10.78
N ASP A 197 7.35 0.29 10.80
CA ASP A 197 8.71 0.47 11.34
C ASP A 197 8.78 0.05 12.82
N GLU A 198 7.84 0.52 13.66
CA GLU A 198 7.78 0.18 15.09
C GLU A 198 7.49 -1.31 15.32
N THR A 199 6.65 -1.93 14.48
CA THR A 199 6.38 -3.38 14.56
C THR A 199 7.62 -4.20 14.19
N ILE A 200 8.35 -3.79 13.14
CA ILE A 200 9.61 -4.42 12.75
C ILE A 200 10.65 -4.30 13.87
N GLU A 201 10.74 -3.14 14.52
CA GLU A 201 11.64 -2.95 15.67
C GLU A 201 11.26 -3.87 16.84
N LYS A 202 9.97 -3.97 17.15
CA LYS A 202 9.45 -4.75 18.28
C LYS A 202 9.59 -6.26 18.09
N TYR A 203 9.28 -6.78 16.90
CA TYR A 203 9.16 -8.22 16.66
C TYR A 203 10.18 -8.78 15.66
N GLY A 204 10.93 -7.94 14.96
CA GLY A 204 11.78 -8.36 13.84
C GLY A 204 12.92 -9.31 14.22
N GLN A 205 13.36 -9.32 15.48
CA GLN A 205 14.39 -10.24 15.98
C GLN A 205 13.83 -11.59 16.46
N GLU A 206 12.51 -11.72 16.58
CA GLU A 206 11.87 -12.96 17.02
C GLU A 206 11.99 -14.07 15.99
N SER A 207 12.05 -15.32 16.47
CA SER A 207 12.04 -16.49 15.60
C SER A 207 10.64 -16.71 14.99
N ALA A 208 10.55 -17.39 13.84
CA ALA A 208 9.26 -17.76 13.26
C ALA A 208 8.39 -18.52 14.28
N THR A 209 8.99 -19.45 15.04
CA THR A 209 8.31 -20.21 16.09
C THR A 209 7.83 -19.33 17.24
N SER A 210 8.63 -18.34 17.67
CA SER A 210 8.23 -17.37 18.70
C SER A 210 6.98 -16.61 18.25
N LEU A 211 6.95 -16.12 17.01
CA LEU A 211 5.82 -15.39 16.46
C LEU A 211 4.57 -16.28 16.25
N VAL A 212 4.76 -17.55 15.90
CA VAL A 212 3.66 -18.53 15.91
C VAL A 212 3.09 -18.65 17.31
N ASN A 213 3.93 -18.90 18.32
CA ASN A 213 3.45 -19.03 19.71
C ASN A 213 2.73 -17.76 20.18
N LEU A 214 3.24 -16.58 19.81
CA LEU A 214 2.63 -15.29 20.13
C LEU A 214 1.21 -15.18 19.56
N THR A 215 1.03 -15.59 18.31
CA THR A 215 -0.27 -15.53 17.61
C THR A 215 -1.24 -16.65 17.98
N HIS A 216 -0.81 -17.64 18.76
CA HIS A 216 -1.67 -18.72 19.30
C HIS A 216 -1.97 -18.52 20.79
N LYS A 217 -1.79 -17.31 21.31
CA LYS A 217 -2.13 -17.04 22.71
C LYS A 217 -3.63 -17.27 22.95
N PRO A 218 -4.00 -17.81 24.13
CA PRO A 218 -5.39 -17.97 24.51
C PRO A 218 -6.16 -16.66 24.42
N ASP A 219 -7.41 -16.74 24.00
CA ASP A 219 -8.31 -15.60 23.76
C ASP A 219 -7.82 -14.62 22.68
N GLY A 220 -6.86 -15.04 21.86
CA GLY A 220 -6.31 -14.25 20.76
C GLY A 220 -7.12 -14.35 19.46
N PRO A 221 -6.91 -13.43 18.50
CA PRO A 221 -7.72 -13.36 17.28
C PRO A 221 -7.70 -14.64 16.44
N TRP A 222 -6.56 -15.32 16.37
CA TRP A 222 -6.44 -16.58 15.65
C TRP A 222 -7.28 -17.69 16.29
N GLU A 223 -7.18 -17.89 17.61
CA GLU A 223 -7.89 -18.97 18.31
C GLU A 223 -9.41 -18.81 18.21
N LEU A 224 -9.89 -17.57 18.33
CA LEU A 224 -11.32 -17.26 18.24
C LEU A 224 -11.90 -17.43 16.84
N SER A 225 -11.05 -17.37 15.81
CA SER A 225 -11.47 -17.43 14.41
C SER A 225 -11.27 -18.80 13.78
N TYR A 226 -10.29 -19.58 14.25
CA TYR A 226 -9.89 -20.84 13.64
C TYR A 226 -10.92 -21.96 13.88
N LYS A 227 -11.54 -22.46 12.82
CA LYS A 227 -12.54 -23.55 12.86
C LYS A 227 -12.00 -24.86 12.31
N GLY A 228 -10.69 -24.96 12.08
CA GLY A 228 -10.06 -26.10 11.44
C GLY A 228 -10.29 -26.18 9.93
N GLY A 229 -10.87 -25.13 9.33
CA GLY A 229 -11.09 -25.00 7.90
C GLY A 229 -9.88 -24.42 7.16
N TYR A 230 -9.99 -24.33 5.84
CA TYR A 230 -9.09 -23.53 5.02
C TYR A 230 -9.66 -22.11 4.92
N TYR A 231 -8.84 -21.10 5.24
CA TYR A 231 -9.16 -19.68 5.07
C TYR A 231 -10.32 -19.16 5.93
N ASP A 232 -10.41 -19.58 7.19
CA ASP A 232 -11.35 -18.97 8.14
C ASP A 232 -10.99 -17.49 8.35
N LEU A 233 -11.87 -16.56 7.98
CA LEU A 233 -11.57 -15.12 8.07
C LEU A 233 -11.43 -14.66 9.53
N ILE A 234 -10.41 -13.86 9.80
CA ILE A 234 -10.25 -13.13 11.06
C ILE A 234 -10.76 -11.71 10.80
N ASN A 235 -11.91 -11.38 11.37
CA ASN A 235 -12.51 -10.05 11.20
C ASN A 235 -11.74 -8.99 12.00
N ASP A 236 -11.78 -7.75 11.51
CA ASP A 236 -11.09 -6.61 12.12
C ASP A 236 -11.53 -6.37 13.56
N ASP A 237 -12.82 -6.54 13.86
CA ASP A 237 -13.36 -6.40 15.22
C ASP A 237 -12.72 -7.39 16.19
N VAL A 238 -12.51 -8.64 15.74
CA VAL A 238 -11.85 -9.68 16.54
C VAL A 238 -10.40 -9.30 16.79
N ILE A 239 -9.69 -8.81 15.77
CA ILE A 239 -8.30 -8.34 15.92
C ILE A 239 -8.26 -7.17 16.90
N TRP A 240 -9.13 -6.18 16.73
CA TRP A 240 -9.18 -5.00 17.59
C TRP A 240 -9.44 -5.36 19.06
N GLU A 241 -10.40 -6.23 19.35
CA GLU A 241 -10.76 -6.60 20.72
C GLU A 241 -9.70 -7.51 21.39
N HIS A 242 -9.09 -8.41 20.62
CA HIS A 242 -8.32 -9.52 21.18
C HIS A 242 -6.80 -9.47 20.92
N HIS A 243 -6.29 -8.62 20.03
CA HIS A 243 -4.84 -8.53 19.79
C HIS A 243 -4.05 -8.12 21.04
N CYS A 244 -4.70 -7.49 22.04
CA CYS A 244 -4.05 -7.08 23.29
C CYS A 244 -3.36 -8.23 24.06
N VAL A 245 -3.75 -9.49 23.83
CA VAL A 245 -3.06 -10.64 24.44
C VAL A 245 -1.76 -11.01 23.69
N GLU A 246 -1.64 -10.68 22.41
CA GLU A 246 -0.53 -11.01 21.50
C GLU A 246 0.69 -10.07 21.62
N THR A 247 1.01 -9.63 22.84
CA THR A 247 2.20 -8.80 23.11
C THR A 247 3.36 -9.61 23.68
N LEU A 248 4.61 -9.18 23.41
CA LEU A 248 5.80 -9.70 24.09
C LEU A 248 5.77 -9.40 25.59
#